data_AF-A0A2V6SI90-F1
#
_entry.id   AF-A0A2V6SI90-F1
#
_cell.length_a   1.000
_cell.length_b   1.000
_cell.length_c   1.000
_cell.angle_alpha   90.00
_cell.angle_beta   90.00
_cell.angle_gamma   90.00
#
_symmetry.space_group_name_H-M   'P 1'
#
loop_
_entity.id
_entity.type
_entity.pdbx_description
1 polymer ?
#
loop_
_entity_poly.entity_id
_entity_poly.type
_entity_poly.pdbx_seq_one_letter_code
_entity_poly.pdbx_strand_id
1 'polypeptide(L)'
;MAQVDAMRRWVRPVLILALLVAGVVGARGLGLGDLIRLENVARLKQWIEGFGALAPVVFIVGYVLAVVFFVPGLPITVLGGVAFGPVWGTLYVWIAATIGAALSFLVARYAVRSTVERWVRASPRLARLDELAAEHGWRIVMLTRLVPLFPFNLQNYAYGLTRIGFWPYAIASSICMLPGTAAFTFAGGALSEGRGDVRRTLGYLAVAGVLLVLVSLIPRWLQRRSRVAGDLLRAGVMAVLLDALVLAASASAAPAGEEAYARLLKAHVRPGTVNGITLHLVDYRSVKADPAYVRALSALAETRPDALTSDAARFARWANAYNLLAIKVVLDQYPTTSIRDGGSLLSPIWKKKIGAVGGTAYALDDIEHGILRKSFKDPRVHFAIVCASLSCPDLRLEPYEASRLESQLDEQVAAFLSNPTKGLQPGPDGKTARVSSIFKWFAGDFAGSGGVAAFIRSRAEPGLAAKLAGLRDDGLSYLAYDWSLNDTARSR
;
A
#
# COMPACT_ATOMS: atom_id res chain seq x y z
N MET A 1 33.00 -32.00 20.61
CA MET A 1 31.88 -31.59 21.50
C MET A 1 31.62 -30.09 21.51
N ALA A 2 32.62 -29.21 21.59
CA ALA A 2 32.44 -27.75 21.69
C ALA A 2 31.65 -27.09 20.53
N GLN A 3 31.79 -27.57 19.28
CA GLN A 3 31.08 -27.02 18.11
C GLN A 3 29.59 -27.39 18.08
N VAL A 4 29.22 -28.59 18.55
CA VAL A 4 27.82 -29.05 18.64
C VAL A 4 27.08 -28.28 19.74
N ASP A 5 27.75 -28.01 20.87
CA ASP A 5 27.21 -27.15 21.92
C ASP A 5 27.07 -25.69 21.47
N ALA A 6 27.98 -25.18 20.64
CA ALA A 6 27.86 -23.84 20.06
C ALA A 6 26.64 -23.74 19.13
N MET A 7 26.35 -24.76 18.34
CA MET A 7 25.20 -24.79 17.44
C MET A 7 23.87 -24.95 18.20
N ARG A 8 23.79 -25.84 19.19
CA ARG A 8 22.61 -25.98 20.09
C ARG A 8 22.24 -24.69 20.82
N ARG A 9 23.22 -23.82 21.08
CA ARG A 9 23.04 -22.51 21.74
C ARG A 9 22.31 -21.47 20.87
N TRP A 10 22.33 -21.60 19.53
CA TRP A 10 21.63 -20.69 18.60
C TRP A 10 20.27 -21.21 18.13
N VAL A 11 20.02 -22.51 18.27
CA VAL A 11 18.77 -23.14 17.82
C VAL A 11 17.54 -22.49 18.47
N ARG A 12 17.55 -22.22 19.78
CA ARG A 12 16.41 -21.62 20.49
C ARG A 12 16.08 -20.19 20.04
N PRO A 13 17.02 -19.23 20.01
CA PRO A 13 16.72 -17.87 19.55
C PRO A 13 16.39 -17.81 18.05
N VAL A 14 17.03 -18.65 17.22
CA VAL A 14 16.69 -18.73 15.78
C VAL A 14 15.30 -19.32 15.57
N LEU A 15 14.92 -20.36 16.32
CA LEU A 15 13.56 -20.91 16.26
C LEU A 15 12.50 -19.93 16.75
N ILE A 16 12.78 -19.16 17.80
CA ILE A 16 11.84 -18.17 18.33
C ILE A 16 11.73 -16.97 17.39
N LEU A 17 12.84 -16.50 16.82
CA LEU A 17 12.83 -15.48 15.77
C LEU A 17 12.08 -16.00 14.53
N ALA A 18 12.33 -17.25 14.13
CA ALA A 18 11.61 -17.89 13.03
C ALA A 18 10.10 -18.05 13.35
N LEU A 19 9.71 -18.34 14.59
CA LEU A 19 8.31 -18.40 15.03
C LEU A 19 7.66 -17.02 15.07
N LEU A 20 8.37 -15.99 15.50
CA LEU A 20 7.89 -14.60 15.48
C LEU A 20 7.77 -14.10 14.03
N VAL A 21 8.75 -14.38 13.18
CA VAL A 21 8.73 -14.05 11.74
C VAL A 21 7.65 -14.86 11.03
N ALA A 22 7.50 -16.15 11.31
CA ALA A 22 6.43 -16.98 10.77
C ALA A 22 5.06 -16.55 11.28
N GLY A 23 4.95 -16.07 12.53
CA GLY A 23 3.74 -15.46 13.06
C GLY A 23 3.38 -14.15 12.35
N VAL A 24 4.37 -13.28 12.10
CA VAL A 24 4.19 -12.02 11.34
C VAL A 24 3.87 -12.29 9.86
N VAL A 25 4.58 -13.22 9.24
CA VAL A 25 4.38 -13.63 7.83
C VAL A 25 3.06 -14.38 7.68
N GLY A 26 2.72 -15.27 8.62
CA GLY A 26 1.43 -15.95 8.67
C GLY A 26 0.28 -14.98 8.90
N ALA A 27 0.44 -14.00 9.80
CA ALA A 27 -0.56 -12.95 10.00
C ALA A 27 -0.76 -12.08 8.74
N ARG A 28 0.31 -11.81 8.00
CA ARG A 28 0.23 -11.11 6.70
C ARG A 28 -0.36 -11.99 5.59
N GLY A 29 0.00 -13.27 5.53
CA GLY A 29 -0.51 -14.23 4.55
C GLY A 29 -1.99 -14.59 4.75
N LEU A 30 -2.47 -14.53 5.99
CA LEU A 30 -3.89 -14.68 6.35
C LEU A 30 -4.72 -13.40 6.15
N GLY A 31 -4.11 -12.29 5.69
CA GLY A 31 -4.82 -11.04 5.45
C GLY A 31 -5.31 -10.30 6.70
N LEU A 32 -4.74 -10.59 7.89
CA LEU A 32 -5.17 -9.96 9.16
C LEU A 32 -4.95 -8.43 9.18
N GLY A 33 -4.07 -7.90 8.34
CA GLY A 33 -3.88 -6.46 8.17
C GLY A 33 -5.09 -5.75 7.53
N ASP A 34 -5.81 -6.42 6.64
CA ASP A 34 -7.02 -5.88 6.01
C ASP A 34 -8.23 -6.01 6.95
N LEU A 35 -8.26 -7.05 7.79
CA LEU A 35 -9.30 -7.23 8.81
C LEU A 35 -9.30 -6.11 9.87
N ILE A 36 -8.16 -5.49 10.18
CA ILE A 36 -8.01 -4.50 11.27
C ILE A 36 -8.35 -3.05 10.83
N ARG A 37 -8.76 -2.81 9.58
CA ARG A 37 -9.22 -1.50 9.12
C ARG A 37 -10.56 -1.11 9.78
N LEU A 38 -10.77 0.19 10.00
CA LEU A 38 -12.00 0.76 10.61
C LEU A 38 -13.29 0.28 9.90
N GLU A 39 -13.20 0.00 8.61
CA GLU A 39 -14.26 -0.52 7.74
C GLU A 39 -14.75 -1.92 8.16
N ASN A 40 -13.87 -2.73 8.75
CA ASN A 40 -14.13 -4.12 9.15
C ASN A 40 -14.45 -4.28 10.64
N VAL A 41 -14.44 -3.19 11.42
CA VAL A 41 -14.74 -3.19 12.87
C VAL A 41 -16.14 -3.74 13.15
N ALA A 42 -17.13 -3.46 12.29
CA ALA A 42 -18.47 -4.01 12.42
C ALA A 42 -18.52 -5.54 12.22
N ARG A 43 -17.78 -6.05 11.23
CA ARG A 43 -17.68 -7.50 10.95
C ARG A 43 -16.93 -8.23 12.06
N LEU A 44 -15.85 -7.65 12.56
CA LEU A 44 -15.08 -8.16 13.70
C LEU A 44 -15.91 -8.19 14.99
N LYS A 45 -16.67 -7.13 15.27
CA LYS A 45 -17.60 -7.10 16.40
C LYS A 45 -18.61 -8.25 16.30
N GLN A 46 -19.25 -8.42 15.14
CA GLN A 46 -20.23 -9.47 14.95
C GLN A 46 -19.63 -10.88 15.08
N TRP A 47 -18.39 -11.08 14.62
CA TRP A 47 -17.66 -12.34 14.79
C TRP A 47 -17.33 -12.63 16.26
N ILE A 48 -16.87 -11.61 17.01
CA ILE A 48 -16.58 -11.71 18.44
C ILE A 48 -17.86 -12.00 19.23
N GLU A 49 -18.95 -11.29 18.93
CA GLU A 49 -20.27 -11.49 19.56
C GLU A 49 -20.84 -12.88 19.26
N GLY A 50 -20.48 -13.48 18.11
CA GLY A 50 -20.85 -14.84 17.75
C GLY A 50 -20.36 -15.93 18.71
N PHE A 51 -19.35 -15.65 19.55
CA PHE A 51 -18.87 -16.56 20.58
C PHE A 51 -19.66 -16.48 21.90
N GLY A 52 -20.67 -15.60 21.99
CA GLY A 52 -21.54 -15.46 23.15
C GLY A 52 -20.75 -15.20 24.45
N ALA A 53 -20.95 -16.05 25.47
CA ALA A 53 -20.30 -15.90 26.77
C ALA A 53 -18.76 -16.02 26.73
N LEU A 54 -18.19 -16.63 25.68
CA LEU A 54 -16.73 -16.77 25.52
C LEU A 54 -16.09 -15.57 24.80
N ALA A 55 -16.88 -14.62 24.29
CA ALA A 55 -16.40 -13.46 23.55
C ALA A 55 -15.27 -12.68 24.26
N PRO A 56 -15.34 -12.39 25.58
CA PRO A 56 -14.27 -11.69 26.28
C PRO A 56 -12.95 -12.48 26.30
N VAL A 57 -13.02 -13.81 26.49
CA VAL A 57 -11.84 -14.67 26.55
C VAL A 57 -11.16 -14.74 25.19
N VAL A 58 -11.94 -14.94 24.12
CA VAL A 58 -11.44 -14.94 22.74
C VAL A 58 -10.77 -13.61 22.40
N PHE A 59 -11.39 -12.50 22.78
CA PHE A 59 -10.81 -11.17 22.58
C PHE A 59 -9.50 -10.97 23.34
N ILE A 60 -9.45 -11.34 24.62
CA ILE A 60 -8.23 -11.22 25.45
C ILE A 60 -7.09 -12.05 24.87
N VAL A 61 -7.35 -13.32 24.51
CA VAL A 61 -6.34 -14.20 23.90
C VAL A 61 -5.86 -13.62 22.57
N GLY A 62 -6.77 -13.18 21.71
CA GLY A 62 -6.42 -12.56 20.43
C GLY A 62 -5.57 -11.31 20.60
N TYR A 63 -5.92 -10.42 21.54
CA TYR A 63 -5.16 -9.21 21.85
C TYR A 63 -3.77 -9.56 22.42
N VAL A 64 -3.67 -10.53 23.33
CA VAL A 64 -2.38 -10.99 23.87
C VAL A 64 -1.46 -11.49 22.76
N LEU A 65 -1.97 -12.35 21.87
CA LEU A 65 -1.22 -12.84 20.72
C LEU A 65 -0.81 -11.68 19.80
N ALA A 66 -1.72 -10.75 19.53
CA ALA A 66 -1.44 -9.55 18.73
C ALA A 66 -0.25 -8.75 19.30
N VAL A 67 -0.23 -8.51 20.61
CA VAL A 67 0.89 -7.81 21.28
C VAL A 67 2.20 -8.58 21.15
N VAL A 68 2.18 -9.89 21.39
CA VAL A 68 3.38 -10.74 21.28
C VAL A 68 3.92 -10.75 19.85
N PHE A 69 3.05 -10.82 18.84
CA PHE A 69 3.41 -10.87 17.42
C PHE A 69 3.53 -9.49 16.74
N PHE A 70 3.74 -8.42 17.51
CA PHE A 70 3.98 -7.07 16.99
C PHE A 70 2.83 -6.45 16.16
N VAL A 71 1.61 -6.95 16.32
CA VAL A 71 0.43 -6.36 15.69
C VAL A 71 0.09 -5.02 16.37
N PRO A 72 -0.28 -3.96 15.63
CA PRO A 72 -0.63 -2.67 16.21
C PRO A 72 -1.82 -2.78 17.19
N GLY A 73 -1.62 -2.33 18.43
CA GLY A 73 -2.63 -2.49 19.49
C GLY A 73 -3.78 -1.46 19.48
N LEU A 74 -3.60 -0.30 18.85
CA LEU A 74 -4.59 0.79 18.88
C LEU A 74 -5.92 0.40 18.21
N PRO A 75 -5.95 -0.19 17.01
CA PRO A 75 -7.20 -0.63 16.39
C PRO A 75 -7.96 -1.67 17.23
N ILE A 76 -7.23 -2.61 17.84
CA ILE A 76 -7.82 -3.68 18.67
C ILE A 76 -8.36 -3.10 19.99
N THR A 77 -7.70 -2.07 20.52
CA THR A 77 -8.16 -1.33 21.71
C THR A 77 -9.48 -0.60 21.45
N VAL A 78 -9.59 0.09 20.30
CA VAL A 78 -10.84 0.73 19.89
C VAL A 78 -11.93 -0.31 19.65
N LEU A 79 -11.61 -1.43 18.98
CA LEU A 79 -12.53 -2.56 18.78
C LEU A 79 -13.06 -3.10 20.11
N GLY A 80 -12.23 -3.19 21.16
CA GLY A 80 -12.67 -3.58 22.50
C GLY A 80 -13.76 -2.66 23.06
N GLY A 81 -13.62 -1.34 22.85
CA GLY A 81 -14.64 -0.35 23.23
C GLY A 81 -15.92 -0.47 22.39
N VAL A 82 -15.79 -0.73 21.09
CA VAL A 82 -16.93 -0.90 20.17
C VAL A 82 -17.70 -2.19 20.47
N ALA A 83 -17.00 -3.28 20.80
CA ALA A 83 -17.58 -4.61 20.99
C ALA A 83 -18.15 -4.84 22.40
N PHE A 84 -17.48 -4.36 23.45
CA PHE A 84 -17.87 -4.61 24.85
C PHE A 84 -18.32 -3.36 25.60
N GLY A 85 -18.36 -2.20 24.93
CA GLY A 85 -18.67 -0.93 25.56
C GLY A 85 -17.46 -0.30 26.28
N PRO A 86 -17.62 0.93 26.78
CA PRO A 86 -16.52 1.71 27.33
C PRO A 86 -15.93 1.09 28.61
N VAL A 87 -16.76 0.60 29.53
CA VAL A 87 -16.31 0.08 30.83
C VAL A 87 -15.70 -1.31 30.70
N TRP A 88 -16.45 -2.28 30.16
CA TRP A 88 -15.97 -3.65 29.99
C TRP A 88 -14.88 -3.76 28.93
N GLY A 89 -14.96 -2.97 27.85
CA GLY A 89 -13.88 -2.86 26.87
C GLY A 89 -12.57 -2.37 27.51
N THR A 90 -12.63 -1.37 28.40
CA THR A 90 -11.45 -0.93 29.18
C THR A 90 -10.87 -2.07 29.99
N LEU A 91 -11.71 -2.80 30.73
CA LEU A 91 -11.26 -3.89 31.59
C LEU A 91 -10.58 -5.00 30.78
N TYR A 92 -11.20 -5.47 29.70
CA TYR A 92 -10.67 -6.56 28.88
C TYR A 92 -9.40 -6.17 28.14
N VAL A 93 -9.36 -4.96 27.56
CA VAL A 93 -8.13 -4.47 26.90
C VAL A 93 -7.02 -4.29 27.93
N TRP A 94 -7.30 -3.75 29.11
CA TRP A 94 -6.29 -3.55 30.14
C TRP A 94 -5.67 -4.86 30.63
N ILE A 95 -6.51 -5.88 30.87
CA ILE A 95 -6.06 -7.23 31.22
C ILE A 95 -5.19 -7.81 30.10
N ALA A 96 -5.68 -7.77 28.86
CA ALA A 96 -4.98 -8.34 27.73
C ALA A 96 -3.65 -7.62 27.43
N ALA A 97 -3.63 -6.29 27.51
CA ALA A 97 -2.43 -5.50 27.27
C ALA A 97 -1.39 -5.70 28.38
N THR A 98 -1.82 -5.88 29.63
CA THR A 98 -0.94 -6.23 30.76
C THR A 98 -0.32 -7.61 30.57
N ILE A 99 -1.13 -8.62 30.22
CA ILE A 99 -0.65 -9.99 29.98
C ILE A 99 0.27 -10.04 28.76
N GLY A 100 -0.11 -9.41 27.65
CA GLY A 100 0.70 -9.36 26.43
C GLY A 100 2.04 -8.65 26.64
N ALA A 101 2.05 -7.55 27.39
CA ALA A 101 3.28 -6.84 27.77
C ALA A 101 4.18 -7.70 28.67
N ALA A 102 3.60 -8.36 29.68
CA ALA A 102 4.30 -9.28 30.56
C ALA A 102 4.92 -10.46 29.79
N LEU A 103 4.17 -11.09 28.90
CA LEU A 103 4.67 -12.19 28.07
C LEU A 103 5.79 -11.74 27.13
N SER A 104 5.62 -10.60 26.44
CA SER A 104 6.65 -10.04 25.56
C SER A 104 7.94 -9.73 26.32
N PHE A 105 7.83 -9.19 27.54
CA PHE A 105 8.97 -8.98 28.44
C PHE A 105 9.66 -10.29 28.82
N LEU A 106 8.90 -11.32 29.20
CA LEU A 106 9.45 -12.63 29.59
C LEU A 106 10.11 -13.33 28.39
N VAL A 107 9.50 -13.26 27.20
CA VAL A 107 10.08 -13.76 25.96
C VAL A 107 11.42 -13.06 25.70
N ALA A 108 11.48 -11.73 25.75
CA ALA A 108 12.75 -11.01 25.60
C ALA A 108 13.79 -11.42 26.67
N ARG A 109 13.38 -11.50 27.94
CA ARG A 109 14.22 -11.79 29.10
C ARG A 109 14.87 -13.18 29.05
N TYR A 110 14.12 -14.19 28.63
CA TYR A 110 14.57 -15.59 28.70
C TYR A 110 14.96 -16.18 27.34
N ALA A 111 14.39 -15.69 26.24
CA ALA A 111 14.72 -16.19 24.90
C ALA A 111 15.83 -15.41 24.19
N VAL A 112 15.92 -14.08 24.42
CA VAL A 112 16.73 -13.17 23.57
C VAL A 112 17.90 -12.53 24.33
N ARG A 113 17.76 -12.31 25.64
CA ARG A 113 18.72 -11.56 26.47
C ARG A 113 20.16 -12.08 26.41
N SER A 114 20.38 -13.40 26.45
CA SER A 114 21.72 -14.01 26.38
C SER A 114 22.46 -13.74 25.06
N THR A 115 21.74 -13.35 24.01
CA THR A 115 22.30 -12.98 22.70
C THR A 115 22.64 -11.48 22.62
N VAL A 116 21.80 -10.63 23.24
CA VAL A 116 21.91 -9.15 23.16
C VAL A 116 22.86 -8.57 24.22
N GLU A 117 23.13 -9.28 25.31
CA GLU A 117 24.14 -8.87 26.32
C GLU A 117 25.55 -8.65 25.74
N ARG A 118 25.86 -9.25 24.59
CA ARG A 118 27.13 -9.00 23.87
C ARG A 118 27.13 -7.66 23.12
N TRP A 119 25.97 -7.21 22.62
CA TRP A 119 25.83 -5.95 21.90
C TRP A 119 25.80 -4.75 22.85
N VAL A 120 25.16 -4.92 24.02
CA VAL A 120 25.17 -3.90 25.09
C VAL A 120 26.58 -3.69 25.64
N ARG A 121 27.39 -4.76 25.76
CA ARG A 121 28.82 -4.67 26.13
C ARG A 121 29.70 -4.03 25.06
N ALA A 122 29.28 -4.03 23.79
CA ALA A 122 30.03 -3.45 22.68
C ALA A 122 29.77 -1.94 22.47
N SER A 123 28.78 -1.34 23.13
CA SER A 123 28.44 0.07 22.96
C SER A 123 28.37 0.82 24.31
N PRO A 124 29.26 1.81 24.54
CA PRO A 124 29.28 2.62 25.76
C PRO A 124 27.95 3.36 26.04
N ARG A 125 27.19 3.71 25.00
CA ARG A 125 25.88 4.38 25.14
C ARG A 125 24.79 3.45 25.66
N LEU A 126 24.79 2.19 25.23
CA LEU A 126 23.81 1.19 25.68
C LEU A 126 24.11 0.74 27.12
N ALA A 127 25.39 0.65 27.51
CA ALA A 127 25.79 0.37 28.88
C ALA A 127 25.30 1.45 29.87
N ARG A 128 25.43 2.74 29.51
CA ARG A 128 24.93 3.85 30.32
C ARG A 128 23.40 3.86 30.47
N LEU A 129 22.67 3.44 29.44
CA LEU A 129 21.21 3.27 29.50
C LEU A 129 20.81 2.07 30.37
N ASP A 130 21.58 0.98 30.36
CA ASP A 130 21.36 -0.18 31.23
C ASP A 130 21.64 0.14 32.71
N GLU A 131 22.65 0.95 33.02
CA GLU A 131 22.91 1.47 34.37
C GLU A 131 21.80 2.39 34.89
N LEU A 132 21.35 3.35 34.05
CA LEU A 132 20.23 4.23 34.40
C LEU A 132 18.92 3.43 34.61
N ALA A 133 18.71 2.38 33.79
CA ALA A 133 17.59 1.45 33.95
C ALA A 133 17.69 0.60 35.23
N ALA A 134 18.90 0.33 35.73
CA ALA A 134 19.11 -0.43 36.95
C ALA A 134 18.79 0.38 38.21
N GLU A 135 19.18 1.66 38.28
CA GLU A 135 18.93 2.51 39.45
C GLU A 135 17.48 3.04 39.53
N HIS A 136 16.85 3.33 38.38
CA HIS A 136 15.55 4.03 38.33
C HIS A 136 14.50 3.30 37.47
N GLY A 137 14.63 1.98 37.29
CA GLY A 137 13.87 1.18 36.33
C GLY A 137 12.36 1.39 36.33
N TRP A 138 11.73 1.44 37.50
CA TRP A 138 10.27 1.65 37.58
C TRP A 138 9.85 3.07 37.17
N ARG A 139 10.67 4.09 37.45
CA ARG A 139 10.42 5.48 37.04
C ARG A 139 10.57 5.65 35.53
N ILE A 140 11.55 4.95 34.93
CA ILE A 140 11.76 4.94 33.49
C ILE A 140 10.54 4.32 32.81
N VAL A 141 10.09 3.13 33.25
CA VAL A 141 8.89 2.47 32.70
C VAL A 141 7.66 3.36 32.84
N MET A 142 7.45 3.96 34.01
CA MET A 142 6.32 4.87 34.23
C MET A 142 6.35 6.05 33.24
N LEU A 143 7.51 6.71 33.09
CA LEU A 143 7.67 7.86 32.21
C LEU A 143 7.45 7.52 30.72
N THR A 144 8.04 6.42 30.25
CA THR A 144 7.96 6.00 28.84
C THR A 144 6.62 5.34 28.47
N ARG A 145 5.82 4.92 29.46
CA ARG A 145 4.43 4.48 29.24
C ARG A 145 3.45 5.64 29.16
N LEU A 146 3.65 6.68 29.97
CA LEU A 146 2.83 7.87 29.97
C LEU A 146 3.17 8.81 28.81
N VAL A 147 4.42 8.78 28.36
CA VAL A 147 4.91 9.52 27.19
C VAL A 147 5.19 8.51 26.07
N PRO A 148 4.38 8.46 25.00
CA PRO A 148 4.53 7.47 23.93
C PRO A 148 5.73 7.82 23.02
N LEU A 149 6.95 7.64 23.55
CA LEU A 149 8.21 7.94 22.84
C LEU A 149 8.63 6.86 21.85
N PHE A 150 8.15 5.63 22.06
CA PHE A 150 8.51 4.45 21.27
C PHE A 150 7.27 3.57 21.04
N PRO A 151 7.22 2.76 19.98
CA PRO A 151 6.11 1.84 19.74
C PRO A 151 5.89 0.86 20.90
N PHE A 152 4.63 0.69 21.32
CA PHE A 152 4.23 -0.14 22.48
C PHE A 152 4.85 -1.54 22.46
N ASN A 153 4.82 -2.22 21.31
CA ASN A 153 5.36 -3.57 21.16
C ASN A 153 6.88 -3.57 21.36
N LEU A 154 7.61 -2.66 20.73
CA LEU A 154 9.07 -2.55 20.86
C LEU A 154 9.48 -2.27 22.31
N GLN A 155 8.75 -1.39 23.00
CA GLN A 155 9.00 -1.10 24.41
C GLN A 155 8.96 -2.36 25.27
N ASN A 156 7.95 -3.23 25.08
CA ASN A 156 7.78 -4.44 25.88
C ASN A 156 9.00 -5.36 25.82
N TYR A 157 9.53 -5.58 24.61
CA TYR A 157 10.73 -6.39 24.41
C TYR A 157 11.99 -5.67 24.89
N ALA A 158 12.10 -4.35 24.69
CA ALA A 158 13.25 -3.56 25.14
C ALA A 158 13.46 -3.66 26.66
N TYR A 159 12.40 -3.52 27.47
CA TYR A 159 12.52 -3.66 28.94
C TYR A 159 12.88 -5.09 29.37
N GLY A 160 12.46 -6.11 28.59
CA GLY A 160 12.85 -7.49 28.85
C GLY A 160 14.36 -7.71 28.69
N LEU A 161 15.04 -6.88 27.90
CA LEU A 161 16.49 -6.93 27.69
C LEU A 161 17.30 -6.14 28.75
N THR A 162 16.67 -5.23 29.49
CA THR A 162 17.33 -4.45 30.54
C THR A 162 17.40 -5.19 31.88
N ARG A 163 18.04 -4.59 32.89
CA ARG A 163 18.09 -5.12 34.27
C ARG A 163 16.82 -4.91 35.11
N ILE A 164 15.77 -4.30 34.56
CA ILE A 164 14.54 -4.00 35.30
C ILE A 164 13.88 -5.30 35.80
N GLY A 165 13.40 -5.32 37.05
CA GLY A 165 12.67 -6.47 37.59
C GLY A 165 11.29 -6.66 36.95
N PHE A 166 10.82 -7.90 36.83
CA PHE A 166 9.51 -8.22 36.24
C PHE A 166 8.34 -7.50 36.93
N TRP A 167 8.27 -7.58 38.26
CA TRP A 167 7.16 -6.99 39.03
C TRP A 167 7.11 -5.46 38.96
N PRO A 168 8.22 -4.72 39.16
CA PRO A 168 8.24 -3.28 38.94
C PRO A 168 7.79 -2.89 37.53
N TYR A 169 8.20 -3.66 36.51
CA TYR A 169 7.77 -3.44 35.13
C TYR A 169 6.27 -3.69 34.92
N ALA A 170 5.76 -4.83 35.37
CA ALA A 170 4.39 -5.27 35.15
C ALA A 170 3.40 -4.35 35.86
N ILE A 171 3.66 -4.01 37.14
CA ILE A 171 2.81 -3.13 37.94
C ILE A 171 2.82 -1.71 37.37
N ALA A 172 4.01 -1.16 37.10
CA ALA A 172 4.11 0.19 36.53
C ALA A 172 3.43 0.28 35.15
N SER A 173 3.63 -0.71 34.28
CA SER A 173 2.98 -0.75 32.96
C SER A 173 1.47 -0.85 33.09
N SER A 174 0.97 -1.75 33.94
CA SER A 174 -0.47 -1.95 34.16
C SER A 174 -1.16 -0.66 34.62
N ILE A 175 -0.60 0.03 35.62
CA ILE A 175 -1.17 1.28 36.13
C ILE A 175 -1.09 2.41 35.09
N CYS A 176 0.05 2.57 34.41
CA CYS A 176 0.26 3.69 33.48
C CYS A 176 -0.54 3.54 32.18
N MET A 177 -0.83 2.32 31.75
CA MET A 177 -1.59 2.06 30.53
C MET A 177 -3.09 2.23 30.73
N LEU A 178 -3.60 2.10 31.96
CA LEU A 178 -5.04 2.12 32.25
C LEU A 178 -5.72 3.42 31.79
N PRO A 179 -5.22 4.64 32.09
CA PRO A 179 -5.89 5.88 31.66
C PRO A 179 -5.94 6.04 30.14
N GLY A 180 -4.86 5.69 29.43
CA GLY A 180 -4.82 5.74 27.97
C GLY A 180 -5.72 4.68 27.34
N THR A 181 -5.74 3.47 27.92
CA THR A 181 -6.65 2.39 27.49
C THR A 181 -8.09 2.85 27.63
N ALA A 182 -8.46 3.39 28.80
CA ALA A 182 -9.79 3.92 29.07
C ALA A 182 -10.17 5.04 28.08
N ALA A 183 -9.27 5.96 27.76
CA ALA A 183 -9.57 7.00 26.79
C ALA A 183 -9.97 6.44 25.41
N PHE A 184 -9.20 5.48 24.88
CA PHE A 184 -9.46 4.91 23.54
C PHE A 184 -10.65 3.96 23.50
N THR A 185 -10.91 3.20 24.56
CA THR A 185 -12.10 2.34 24.66
C THR A 185 -13.37 3.17 24.88
N PHE A 186 -13.31 4.29 25.60
CA PHE A 186 -14.44 5.22 25.70
C PHE A 186 -14.75 5.89 24.37
N ALA A 187 -13.73 6.27 23.60
CA ALA A 187 -13.91 6.75 22.23
C ALA A 187 -14.53 5.66 21.33
N GLY A 188 -14.11 4.40 21.47
CA GLY A 188 -14.73 3.26 20.78
C GLY A 188 -16.19 3.02 21.20
N GLY A 189 -16.50 3.10 22.50
CA GLY A 189 -17.85 2.96 23.04
C GLY A 189 -18.81 4.05 22.54
N ALA A 190 -18.31 5.26 22.28
CA ALA A 190 -19.09 6.31 21.62
C ALA A 190 -19.59 5.92 20.22
N LEU A 191 -18.85 5.07 19.50
CA LEU A 191 -19.20 4.59 18.16
C LEU A 191 -20.23 3.45 18.16
N SER A 192 -20.35 2.70 19.25
CA SER A 192 -21.31 1.59 19.41
C SER A 192 -22.53 2.00 20.21
N GLU A 193 -22.38 2.26 21.50
CA GLU A 193 -23.45 2.58 22.45
C GLU A 193 -23.97 4.02 22.31
N GLY A 194 -23.22 4.90 21.64
CA GLY A 194 -23.64 6.28 21.35
C GLY A 194 -24.58 6.41 20.15
N ARG A 195 -24.70 5.38 19.30
CA ARG A 195 -25.56 5.44 18.11
C ARG A 195 -27.02 5.62 18.51
N GLY A 196 -27.57 6.80 18.19
CA GLY A 196 -28.97 7.16 18.45
C GLY A 196 -29.19 8.11 19.63
N ASP A 197 -28.18 8.37 20.46
CA ASP A 197 -28.26 9.34 21.57
C ASP A 197 -27.02 10.25 21.59
N VAL A 198 -27.21 11.47 21.10
CA VAL A 198 -26.18 12.51 20.99
C VAL A 198 -25.60 12.85 22.37
N ARG A 199 -26.41 12.82 23.44
CA ARG A 199 -25.97 13.18 24.79
C ARG A 199 -25.01 12.12 25.35
N ARG A 200 -25.29 10.84 25.13
CA ARG A 200 -24.40 9.73 25.54
C ARG A 200 -23.10 9.71 24.74
N THR A 201 -23.18 9.94 23.44
CA THR A 201 -22.00 10.04 22.56
C THR A 201 -21.07 11.16 23.02
N LEU A 202 -21.62 12.36 23.24
CA LEU A 202 -20.85 13.50 23.74
C LEU A 202 -20.31 13.24 25.14
N GLY A 203 -21.05 12.54 26.01
CA GLY A 203 -20.58 12.14 27.33
C GLY A 203 -19.34 11.22 27.27
N TYR A 204 -19.36 10.19 26.44
CA TYR A 204 -18.22 9.28 26.28
C TYR A 204 -17.01 9.95 25.64
N LEU A 205 -17.22 10.81 24.64
CA LEU A 205 -16.15 11.60 24.03
C LEU A 205 -15.58 12.64 25.01
N ALA A 206 -16.40 13.25 25.86
CA ALA A 206 -15.95 14.17 26.90
C ALA A 206 -15.08 13.45 27.94
N VAL A 207 -15.50 12.27 28.41
CA VAL A 207 -14.70 11.45 29.33
C VAL A 207 -13.38 11.03 28.68
N ALA A 208 -13.41 10.55 27.43
CA ALA A 208 -12.20 10.23 26.69
C ALA A 208 -11.26 11.43 26.54
N GLY A 209 -11.81 12.60 26.19
CA GLY A 209 -11.06 13.86 26.08
C GLY A 209 -10.42 14.29 27.40
N VAL A 210 -11.17 14.23 28.51
CA VAL A 210 -10.65 14.55 29.85
C VAL A 210 -9.52 13.58 30.23
N LEU A 211 -9.70 12.27 30.01
CA LEU A 211 -8.66 11.28 30.30
C LEU A 211 -7.40 11.52 29.46
N LEU A 212 -7.52 11.85 28.18
CA LEU A 212 -6.37 12.21 27.32
C LEU A 212 -5.67 13.48 27.79
N VAL A 213 -6.42 14.50 28.19
CA VAL A 213 -5.85 15.74 28.74
C VAL A 213 -5.11 15.45 30.04
N LEU A 214 -5.71 14.71 30.97
CA LEU A 214 -5.07 14.32 32.23
C LEU A 214 -3.78 13.55 31.98
N VAL A 215 -3.81 12.54 31.09
CA VAL A 215 -2.61 11.78 30.70
C VAL A 215 -1.55 12.69 30.08
N SER A 216 -1.94 13.66 29.26
CA SER A 216 -1.01 14.60 28.61
C SER A 216 -0.41 15.63 29.57
N LEU A 217 -1.07 15.91 30.70
CA LEU A 217 -0.58 16.84 31.72
C LEU A 217 0.41 16.18 32.69
N ILE A 218 0.31 14.86 32.91
CA ILE A 218 1.21 14.11 33.80
C ILE A 218 2.70 14.26 33.40
N PRO A 219 3.10 14.15 32.12
CA PRO A 219 4.47 14.39 31.67
C PRO A 219 4.96 15.80 31.98
N ARG A 220 4.13 16.83 31.78
CA ARG A 220 4.49 18.24 32.05
C ARG A 220 4.66 18.49 33.55
N TRP A 221 3.86 17.83 34.38
CA TRP A 221 4.02 17.87 35.83
C TRP A 221 5.28 17.15 36.29
N LEU A 222 5.60 15.99 35.71
CA LEU A 222 6.84 15.24 35.96
C LEU A 222 8.10 16.00 35.52
N GLN A 223 8.04 16.76 34.41
CA GLN A 223 9.13 17.63 33.94
C GLN A 223 9.53 18.69 34.98
N ARG A 224 8.56 19.24 35.74
CA ARG A 224 8.84 20.26 36.77
C ARG A 224 9.53 19.68 38.01
N ARG A 225 9.48 18.36 38.21
CA ARG A 225 10.03 17.67 39.39
C ARG A 225 11.28 16.83 39.13
N SER A 226 11.66 16.56 37.87
CA SER A 226 12.81 15.71 37.54
C SER A 226 13.58 16.19 36.30
N ARG A 227 14.88 16.49 36.45
CA ARG A 227 15.79 16.83 35.33
C ARG A 227 15.95 15.68 34.32
N VAL A 228 15.99 14.44 34.80
CA VAL A 228 16.09 13.22 33.97
C VAL A 228 14.87 13.04 33.07
N ALA A 229 13.67 13.41 33.55
CA ALA A 229 12.45 13.37 32.76
C ALA A 229 12.48 14.40 31.61
N GLY A 230 13.07 15.57 31.83
CA GLY A 230 13.21 16.63 30.82
C GLY A 230 14.08 16.23 29.63
N ASP A 231 15.24 15.60 29.88
CA ASP A 231 16.17 15.20 28.83
C ASP A 231 15.65 14.02 27.98
N LEU A 232 14.99 13.05 28.62
CA LEU A 232 14.34 11.93 27.93
C LEU A 232 13.16 12.38 27.04
N LEU A 233 12.39 13.37 27.49
CA LEU A 233 11.29 13.96 26.72
C LEU A 233 11.77 14.78 25.53
N ARG A 234 12.89 15.52 25.63
CA ARG A 234 13.46 16.26 24.48
C ARG A 234 13.96 15.32 23.39
N ALA A 235 14.67 14.25 23.78
CA ALA A 235 15.13 13.21 22.86
C ALA A 235 13.96 12.45 22.22
N GLY A 236 12.92 12.18 23.01
CA GLY A 236 11.75 11.44 22.56
C GLY A 236 10.76 12.26 21.72
N VAL A 237 10.56 13.55 22.00
CA VAL A 237 9.73 14.43 21.14
C VAL A 237 10.36 14.57 19.76
N MET A 238 11.69 14.62 19.66
CA MET A 238 12.38 14.55 18.37
C MET A 238 12.17 13.21 17.66
N ALA A 239 12.19 12.08 18.38
CA ALA A 239 11.93 10.76 17.81
C ALA A 239 10.47 10.59 17.36
N VAL A 240 9.50 11.09 18.13
CA VAL A 240 8.07 11.10 17.77
C VAL A 240 7.79 12.07 16.63
N LEU A 241 8.47 13.21 16.57
CA LEU A 241 8.39 14.11 15.42
C LEU A 241 9.02 13.47 14.19
N LEU A 242 10.13 12.72 14.33
CA LEU A 242 10.72 11.95 13.24
C LEU A 242 9.81 10.80 12.79
N ASP A 243 9.24 10.02 13.72
CA ASP A 243 8.33 8.92 13.43
C ASP A 243 7.00 9.45 12.89
N ALA A 244 6.51 10.61 13.35
CA ALA A 244 5.38 11.30 12.75
C ALA A 244 5.73 11.87 11.37
N LEU A 245 6.98 12.33 11.14
CA LEU A 245 7.47 12.73 9.82
C LEU A 245 7.59 11.53 8.88
N VAL A 246 8.03 10.38 9.40
CA VAL A 246 8.21 9.12 8.66
C VAL A 246 6.87 8.44 8.43
N LEU A 247 5.94 8.44 9.38
CA LEU A 247 4.55 7.98 9.19
C LEU A 247 3.77 8.94 8.30
N ALA A 248 3.95 10.25 8.42
CA ALA A 248 3.36 11.21 7.48
C ALA A 248 3.95 11.03 6.07
N ALA A 249 5.26 10.78 5.96
CA ALA A 249 5.91 10.45 4.68
C ALA A 249 5.46 9.08 4.14
N SER A 250 5.13 8.12 5.00
CA SER A 250 4.62 6.79 4.58
C SER A 250 3.12 6.79 4.27
N ALA A 251 2.34 7.67 4.91
CA ALA A 251 0.92 7.83 4.68
C ALA A 251 0.60 8.77 3.51
N SER A 252 1.51 9.68 3.13
CA SER A 252 1.26 10.68 2.08
C SER A 252 1.95 10.42 0.74
N ALA A 253 2.77 9.39 0.56
CA ALA A 253 3.54 9.24 -0.68
C ALA A 253 2.82 8.44 -1.80
N ALA A 254 1.83 7.60 -1.48
CA ALA A 254 1.13 6.79 -2.49
C ALA A 254 -0.19 7.41 -3.02
N PRO A 255 -1.07 8.03 -2.21
CA PRO A 255 -2.38 8.51 -2.70
C PRO A 255 -2.27 9.76 -3.59
N ALA A 256 -1.45 10.74 -3.18
CA ALA A 256 -1.39 12.06 -3.83
C ALA A 256 -0.85 12.00 -5.28
N GLY A 257 -0.02 11.00 -5.59
CA GLY A 257 0.56 10.79 -6.92
C GLY A 257 -0.39 10.15 -7.92
N GLU A 258 -1.08 9.08 -7.50
CA GLU A 258 -2.10 8.42 -8.32
C GLU A 258 -3.29 9.36 -8.57
N GLU A 259 -3.70 10.13 -7.56
CA GLU A 259 -4.69 11.18 -7.70
C GLU A 259 -4.25 12.27 -8.68
N ALA A 260 -2.97 12.64 -8.69
CA ALA A 260 -2.45 13.62 -9.65
C ALA A 260 -2.54 13.10 -11.09
N TYR A 261 -2.18 11.83 -11.34
CA TYR A 261 -2.30 11.25 -12.68
C TYR A 261 -3.78 11.11 -13.09
N ALA A 262 -4.64 10.62 -12.20
CA ALA A 262 -6.08 10.56 -12.45
C ALA A 262 -6.67 11.93 -12.78
N ARG A 263 -6.24 12.99 -12.08
CA ARG A 263 -6.67 14.36 -12.36
C ARG A 263 -6.23 14.83 -13.74
N LEU A 264 -5.01 14.51 -14.17
CA LEU A 264 -4.53 14.86 -15.52
C LEU A 264 -5.35 14.19 -16.60
N LEU A 265 -5.61 12.89 -16.47
CA LEU A 265 -6.40 12.14 -17.43
C LEU A 265 -7.81 12.75 -17.55
N LYS A 266 -8.48 12.98 -16.42
CA LYS A 266 -9.83 13.53 -16.39
C LYS A 266 -9.91 14.97 -16.92
N ALA A 267 -8.88 15.79 -16.69
CA ALA A 267 -8.90 17.20 -17.09
C ALA A 267 -8.50 17.41 -18.56
N HIS A 268 -7.58 16.60 -19.08
CA HIS A 268 -6.89 16.88 -20.34
C HIS A 268 -7.04 15.80 -21.41
N VAL A 269 -7.73 14.69 -21.12
CA VAL A 269 -8.04 13.65 -22.10
C VAL A 269 -9.54 13.68 -22.38
N ARG A 270 -9.90 13.72 -23.67
CA ARG A 270 -11.30 13.79 -24.10
C ARG A 270 -11.51 13.05 -25.42
N PRO A 271 -12.70 12.48 -25.66
CA PRO A 271 -13.03 11.93 -26.96
C PRO A 271 -13.01 13.03 -28.04
N GLY A 272 -12.58 12.66 -29.24
CA GLY A 272 -12.60 13.54 -30.41
C GLY A 272 -12.32 12.75 -31.69
N THR A 273 -12.32 13.46 -32.81
CA THR A 273 -12.07 12.86 -34.13
C THR A 273 -11.00 13.64 -34.86
N VAL A 274 -9.98 12.94 -35.38
CA VAL A 274 -8.92 13.51 -36.21
C VAL A 274 -8.68 12.59 -37.40
N ASN A 275 -8.62 13.13 -38.62
CA ASN A 275 -8.48 12.34 -39.86
C ASN A 275 -9.54 11.24 -40.01
N GLY A 276 -10.76 11.47 -39.49
CA GLY A 276 -11.84 10.48 -39.51
C GLY A 276 -11.71 9.35 -38.49
N ILE A 277 -10.65 9.35 -37.66
CA ILE A 277 -10.44 8.38 -36.58
C ILE A 277 -11.01 8.97 -35.30
N THR A 278 -11.99 8.30 -34.69
CA THR A 278 -12.49 8.64 -33.35
C THR A 278 -11.61 7.98 -32.29
N LEU A 279 -11.17 8.77 -31.32
CA LEU A 279 -10.23 8.36 -30.27
C LEU A 279 -10.27 9.30 -29.07
N HIS A 280 -9.53 8.95 -28.04
CA HIS A 280 -9.19 9.89 -26.97
C HIS A 280 -8.00 10.77 -27.37
N LEU A 281 -8.25 12.07 -27.39
CA LEU A 281 -7.28 13.13 -27.66
C LEU A 281 -6.75 13.71 -26.35
N VAL A 282 -5.48 14.11 -26.35
CA VAL A 282 -4.78 14.69 -25.19
C VAL A 282 -4.45 16.15 -25.47
N ASP A 283 -4.83 17.05 -24.56
CA ASP A 283 -4.41 18.45 -24.61
C ASP A 283 -3.00 18.60 -24.00
N TYR A 284 -1.99 18.29 -24.81
CA TYR A 284 -0.59 18.34 -24.37
C TYR A 284 -0.16 19.73 -23.89
N ARG A 285 -0.70 20.79 -24.48
CA ARG A 285 -0.40 22.17 -24.05
C ARG A 285 -0.87 22.39 -22.62
N SER A 286 -2.11 21.99 -22.31
CA SER A 286 -2.68 22.14 -20.97
C SER A 286 -2.02 21.19 -19.95
N VAL A 287 -1.69 19.95 -20.34
CA VAL A 287 -0.92 19.04 -19.47
C VAL A 287 0.43 19.64 -19.08
N LYS A 288 1.16 20.26 -20.02
CA LYS A 288 2.48 20.88 -19.75
C LYS A 288 2.40 22.00 -18.72
N ALA A 289 1.29 22.75 -18.71
CA ALA A 289 1.07 23.86 -17.78
C ALA A 289 0.48 23.41 -16.43
N ASP A 290 -0.05 22.19 -16.35
CA ASP A 290 -0.74 21.71 -15.15
C ASP A 290 0.25 21.20 -14.08
N PRO A 291 0.25 21.77 -12.85
CA PRO A 291 1.11 21.31 -11.75
C PRO A 291 0.93 19.84 -11.34
N ALA A 292 -0.19 19.19 -11.67
CA ALA A 292 -0.34 17.75 -11.43
C ALA A 292 0.61 16.91 -12.27
N TYR A 293 1.07 17.40 -13.43
CA TYR A 293 2.01 16.68 -14.28
C TYR A 293 3.33 16.42 -13.56
N VAL A 294 3.92 17.47 -12.97
CA VAL A 294 5.15 17.34 -12.19
C VAL A 294 4.94 16.44 -10.97
N ARG A 295 3.80 16.59 -10.27
CA ARG A 295 3.47 15.73 -9.11
C ARG A 295 3.33 14.26 -9.48
N ALA A 296 2.68 13.95 -10.61
CA ALA A 296 2.52 12.58 -11.09
C ALA A 296 3.89 11.95 -11.44
N LEU A 297 4.79 12.71 -12.08
CA LEU A 297 6.15 12.24 -12.37
C LEU A 297 6.99 12.01 -11.10
N SER A 298 6.93 12.92 -10.13
CA SER A 298 7.65 12.76 -8.86
C SER A 298 7.16 11.52 -8.11
N ALA A 299 5.84 11.31 -8.04
CA ALA A 299 5.28 10.14 -7.40
C ALA A 299 5.66 8.83 -8.11
N LEU A 300 5.77 8.86 -9.45
CA LEU A 300 6.27 7.72 -10.20
C LEU A 300 7.72 7.39 -9.83
N ALA A 301 8.58 8.40 -9.70
CA ALA A 301 9.98 8.24 -9.30
C ALA A 301 10.14 7.66 -7.88
N GLU A 302 9.20 7.93 -6.98
CA GLU A 302 9.21 7.43 -5.59
C GLU A 302 8.50 6.08 -5.42
N THR A 303 7.68 5.67 -6.39
CA THR A 303 6.93 4.42 -6.34
C THR A 303 7.87 3.22 -6.24
N ARG A 304 7.51 2.18 -5.47
CA ARG A 304 8.24 0.89 -5.42
C ARG A 304 7.39 -0.24 -6.02
N PRO A 305 7.44 -0.46 -7.34
CA PRO A 305 6.63 -1.50 -7.99
C PRO A 305 6.93 -2.90 -7.45
N ASP A 306 8.17 -3.17 -7.07
CA ASP A 306 8.61 -4.47 -6.52
C ASP A 306 8.06 -4.75 -5.11
N ALA A 307 7.59 -3.71 -4.41
CA ALA A 307 6.94 -3.87 -3.11
C ALA A 307 5.47 -4.29 -3.24
N LEU A 308 4.89 -4.25 -4.45
CA LEU A 308 3.50 -4.63 -4.70
C LEU A 308 3.36 -6.15 -4.81
N THR A 309 2.55 -6.73 -3.94
CA THR A 309 2.39 -8.19 -3.82
C THR A 309 1.48 -8.79 -4.89
N SER A 310 0.50 -8.03 -5.38
CA SER A 310 -0.46 -8.46 -6.40
C SER A 310 0.06 -8.23 -7.82
N ASP A 311 -0.08 -9.24 -8.69
CA ASP A 311 0.19 -9.14 -10.13
C ASP A 311 -0.65 -8.03 -10.77
N ALA A 312 -1.93 -7.94 -10.41
CA ALA A 312 -2.81 -6.88 -10.90
C ALA A 312 -2.33 -5.49 -10.47
N ALA A 313 -1.84 -5.35 -9.23
CA ALA A 313 -1.27 -4.10 -8.76
C ALA A 313 0.02 -3.74 -9.50
N ARG A 314 0.90 -4.72 -9.75
CA ARG A 314 2.14 -4.50 -10.52
C ARG A 314 1.84 -4.13 -11.96
N PHE A 315 0.92 -4.85 -12.63
CA PHE A 315 0.51 -4.54 -14.00
C PHE A 315 -0.06 -3.13 -14.09
N ALA A 316 -1.06 -2.82 -13.25
CA ALA A 316 -1.70 -1.51 -13.24
C ALA A 316 -0.67 -0.39 -13.05
N ARG A 317 0.28 -0.59 -12.12
CA ARG A 317 1.33 0.39 -11.86
C ARG A 317 2.26 0.59 -13.05
N TRP A 318 2.72 -0.50 -13.68
CA TRP A 318 3.60 -0.40 -14.85
C TRP A 318 2.89 0.13 -16.09
N ALA A 319 1.62 -0.20 -16.30
CA ALA A 319 0.82 0.36 -17.40
C ALA A 319 0.60 1.88 -17.22
N ASN A 320 0.26 2.33 -16.01
CA ASN A 320 0.14 3.76 -15.69
C ASN A 320 1.49 4.49 -15.84
N ALA A 321 2.58 3.88 -15.39
CA ALA A 321 3.93 4.40 -15.56
C ALA A 321 4.28 4.58 -17.04
N TYR A 322 4.04 3.56 -17.87
CA TYR A 322 4.26 3.62 -19.31
C TYR A 322 3.47 4.78 -19.92
N ASN A 323 2.18 4.87 -19.65
CA ASN A 323 1.29 5.87 -20.26
C ASN A 323 1.67 7.30 -19.85
N LEU A 324 2.02 7.52 -18.58
CA LEU A 324 2.51 8.83 -18.12
C LEU A 324 3.86 9.18 -18.75
N LEU A 325 4.77 8.21 -18.89
CA LEU A 325 6.05 8.44 -19.56
C LEU A 325 5.90 8.66 -21.07
N ALA A 326 4.90 8.04 -21.72
CA ALA A 326 4.58 8.30 -23.11
C ALA A 326 4.09 9.74 -23.32
N ILE A 327 3.27 10.26 -22.38
CA ILE A 327 2.92 11.69 -22.35
C ILE A 327 4.19 12.54 -22.19
N LYS A 328 5.10 12.16 -21.29
CA LYS A 328 6.38 12.87 -21.09
C LYS A 328 7.23 12.91 -22.37
N VAL A 329 7.34 11.81 -23.11
CA VAL A 329 8.06 11.77 -24.40
C VAL A 329 7.54 12.87 -25.33
N VAL A 330 6.22 12.98 -25.47
CA VAL A 330 5.60 14.00 -26.32
C VAL A 330 5.91 15.41 -25.78
N LEU A 331 5.79 15.63 -24.46
CA LEU A 331 5.97 16.94 -23.85
C LEU A 331 7.40 17.46 -23.89
N ASP A 332 8.39 16.57 -23.82
CA ASP A 332 9.82 16.91 -23.91
C ASP A 332 10.17 17.47 -25.30
N GLN A 333 9.41 17.12 -26.33
CA GLN A 333 9.60 17.58 -27.72
C GLN A 333 8.45 18.48 -28.23
N TYR A 334 7.52 18.88 -27.36
CA TYR A 334 6.34 19.65 -27.76
C TYR A 334 6.69 21.11 -28.11
N PRO A 335 6.18 21.67 -29.23
CA PRO A 335 5.20 21.10 -30.17
C PRO A 335 5.80 20.10 -31.17
N THR A 336 5.07 19.02 -31.46
CA THR A 336 5.50 17.95 -32.39
C THR A 336 4.32 17.39 -33.19
N THR A 337 4.59 16.71 -34.31
CA THR A 337 3.54 16.11 -35.15
C THR A 337 3.37 14.62 -34.94
N SER A 338 4.40 13.96 -34.42
CA SER A 338 4.41 12.54 -34.09
C SER A 338 5.35 12.27 -32.91
N ILE A 339 5.02 11.25 -32.11
CA ILE A 339 5.95 10.75 -31.08
C ILE A 339 7.30 10.33 -31.68
N ARG A 340 7.31 9.92 -32.97
CA ARG A 340 8.51 9.46 -33.69
C ARG A 340 9.53 10.55 -33.96
N ASP A 341 9.12 11.81 -33.93
CA ASP A 341 9.97 12.95 -34.29
C ASP A 341 11.16 13.12 -33.31
N GLY A 342 11.08 12.55 -32.10
CA GLY A 342 12.18 12.57 -31.11
C GLY A 342 13.24 11.49 -31.27
N GLY A 343 13.05 10.54 -32.20
CA GLY A 343 13.93 9.41 -32.43
C GLY A 343 14.68 9.49 -33.75
N SER A 344 15.79 8.77 -33.85
CA SER A 344 16.47 8.50 -35.13
C SER A 344 16.55 6.99 -35.36
N LEU A 345 16.92 6.58 -36.58
CA LEU A 345 17.11 5.16 -36.91
C LEU A 345 18.14 4.48 -36.00
N LEU A 346 19.18 5.22 -35.58
CA LEU A 346 20.25 4.74 -34.69
C LEU A 346 19.89 4.87 -33.20
N SER A 347 18.98 5.77 -32.84
CA SER A 347 18.55 6.03 -31.47
C SER A 347 17.02 6.15 -31.38
N PRO A 348 16.30 5.01 -31.39
CA PRO A 348 14.84 4.99 -31.31
C PRO A 348 14.33 5.67 -30.05
N ILE A 349 13.28 6.49 -30.16
CA ILE A 349 12.73 7.25 -29.04
C ILE A 349 12.29 6.36 -27.88
N TRP A 350 11.76 5.17 -28.19
CA TRP A 350 11.32 4.19 -27.18
C TRP A 350 12.44 3.57 -26.36
N LYS A 351 13.69 3.63 -26.82
CA LYS A 351 14.87 3.10 -26.11
C LYS A 351 15.62 4.15 -25.29
N LYS A 352 15.26 5.43 -25.42
CA LYS A 352 15.83 6.49 -24.59
C LYS A 352 15.25 6.39 -23.18
N LYS A 353 16.07 6.60 -22.15
CA LYS A 353 15.60 6.67 -20.76
C LYS A 353 14.82 7.97 -20.57
N ILE A 354 13.51 7.87 -20.29
CA ILE A 354 12.58 9.01 -20.29
C ILE A 354 12.22 9.46 -18.88
N GLY A 355 12.17 8.54 -17.91
CA GLY A 355 11.84 8.88 -16.53
C GLY A 355 12.21 7.81 -15.53
N ALA A 356 12.19 8.20 -14.26
CA ALA A 356 12.49 7.30 -13.16
C ALA A 356 11.21 6.63 -12.63
N VAL A 357 11.30 5.34 -12.32
CA VAL A 357 10.31 4.59 -11.55
C VAL A 357 11.06 3.92 -10.40
N GLY A 358 10.71 4.25 -9.15
CA GLY A 358 11.43 3.75 -7.97
C GLY A 358 12.92 4.06 -7.97
N GLY A 359 13.30 5.27 -8.40
CA GLY A 359 14.68 5.73 -8.50
C GLY A 359 15.48 5.15 -9.68
N THR A 360 14.92 4.21 -10.45
CA THR A 360 15.60 3.62 -11.61
C THR A 360 15.08 4.24 -12.90
N ALA A 361 15.98 4.63 -13.81
CA ALA A 361 15.61 5.22 -15.09
C ALA A 361 15.17 4.15 -16.11
N TYR A 362 13.99 4.35 -16.71
CA TYR A 362 13.38 3.47 -17.68
C TYR A 362 13.12 4.16 -19.03
N ALA A 363 13.28 3.39 -20.10
CA ALA A 363 12.73 3.67 -21.41
C ALA A 363 11.33 3.03 -21.54
N LEU A 364 10.52 3.47 -22.50
CA LEU A 364 9.23 2.84 -22.78
C LEU A 364 9.40 1.37 -23.16
N ASP A 365 10.44 1.06 -23.94
CA ASP A 365 10.80 -0.30 -24.37
C ASP A 365 11.14 -1.22 -23.18
N ASP A 366 11.83 -0.69 -22.17
CA ASP A 366 12.16 -1.46 -20.96
C ASP A 366 10.89 -1.87 -20.20
N ILE A 367 9.89 -0.98 -20.15
CA ILE A 367 8.64 -1.25 -19.44
C ILE A 367 7.79 -2.23 -20.24
N GLU A 368 7.62 -2.00 -21.55
CA GLU A 368 6.81 -2.87 -22.41
C GLU A 368 7.44 -4.27 -22.56
N HIS A 369 8.65 -4.34 -23.09
CA HIS A 369 9.31 -5.60 -23.45
C HIS A 369 10.08 -6.22 -22.29
N GLY A 370 10.60 -5.40 -21.37
CA GLY A 370 11.37 -5.88 -20.23
C GLY A 370 10.49 -6.35 -19.07
N ILE A 371 9.33 -5.71 -18.87
CA ILE A 371 8.51 -5.93 -17.67
C ILE A 371 7.13 -6.44 -18.02
N LEU A 372 6.28 -5.65 -18.70
CA LEU A 372 4.86 -5.96 -18.86
C LEU A 372 4.65 -7.25 -19.68
N ARG A 373 5.20 -7.32 -20.90
CA ARG A 373 5.04 -8.48 -21.78
C ARG A 373 5.65 -9.75 -21.19
N LYS A 374 6.84 -9.65 -20.58
CA LYS A 374 7.57 -10.79 -20.01
C LYS A 374 6.94 -11.34 -18.74
N SER A 375 6.50 -10.46 -17.84
CA SER A 375 6.05 -10.85 -16.50
C SER A 375 4.62 -11.36 -16.50
N PHE A 376 3.73 -10.72 -17.28
CA PHE A 376 2.30 -11.02 -17.22
C PHE A 376 1.82 -11.92 -18.36
N LYS A 377 2.52 -11.90 -19.52
CA LYS A 377 2.17 -12.69 -20.71
C LYS A 377 0.69 -12.55 -21.13
N ASP A 378 0.11 -11.38 -20.85
CA ASP A 378 -1.26 -11.06 -21.18
C ASP A 378 -1.29 -10.23 -22.48
N PRO A 379 -1.88 -10.74 -23.57
CA PRO A 379 -1.96 -10.01 -24.84
C PRO A 379 -2.72 -8.69 -24.74
N ARG A 380 -3.55 -8.50 -23.70
CA ARG A 380 -4.31 -7.26 -23.45
C ARG A 380 -3.39 -6.07 -23.16
N VAL A 381 -2.11 -6.31 -22.83
CA VAL A 381 -1.10 -5.26 -22.64
C VAL A 381 -1.00 -4.30 -23.82
N HIS A 382 -1.11 -4.80 -25.04
CA HIS A 382 -1.00 -4.00 -26.28
C HIS A 382 -2.12 -3.00 -26.48
N PHE A 383 -3.20 -3.14 -25.71
CA PHE A 383 -4.34 -2.22 -25.68
C PHE A 383 -4.31 -1.34 -24.43
N ALA A 384 -3.49 -1.71 -23.43
CA ALA A 384 -3.38 -0.98 -22.18
C ALA A 384 -2.36 0.15 -22.23
N ILE A 385 -1.27 -0.04 -22.99
CA ILE A 385 -0.18 0.91 -23.15
C ILE A 385 -0.32 1.70 -24.46
N VAL A 386 -0.16 3.02 -24.39
CA VAL A 386 -0.57 3.93 -25.46
C VAL A 386 0.62 4.73 -25.99
N CYS A 387 0.83 4.71 -27.31
CA CYS A 387 1.98 5.36 -27.97
C CYS A 387 1.67 6.76 -28.52
N ALA A 388 0.62 7.43 -28.04
CA ALA A 388 0.25 8.80 -28.41
C ALA A 388 0.01 9.05 -29.92
N SER A 389 -0.47 8.04 -30.67
CA SER A 389 -0.73 8.17 -32.11
C SER A 389 -2.22 7.98 -32.46
N LEU A 390 -2.69 8.45 -33.61
CA LEU A 390 -4.10 8.33 -33.97
C LEU A 390 -4.57 6.86 -34.06
N SER A 391 -3.76 5.97 -34.62
CA SER A 391 -4.13 4.54 -34.74
C SER A 391 -3.85 3.68 -33.50
N CYS A 392 -3.35 4.26 -32.40
CA CYS A 392 -3.12 3.48 -31.18
C CYS A 392 -4.41 3.27 -30.38
N PRO A 393 -4.41 2.35 -29.40
CA PRO A 393 -5.49 2.23 -28.42
C PRO A 393 -5.72 3.56 -27.70
N ASP A 394 -6.93 3.75 -27.17
CA ASP A 394 -7.25 4.99 -26.48
C ASP A 394 -6.54 5.07 -25.13
N LEU A 395 -6.03 6.26 -24.81
CA LEU A 395 -5.62 6.56 -23.44
C LEU A 395 -6.87 6.67 -22.57
N ARG A 396 -6.98 5.83 -21.53
CA ARG A 396 -8.13 5.85 -20.62
C ARG A 396 -8.29 7.21 -19.93
N LEU A 397 -9.52 7.53 -19.56
CA LEU A 397 -9.85 8.77 -18.83
C LEU A 397 -9.54 8.67 -17.32
N GLU A 398 -9.22 7.46 -16.87
CA GLU A 398 -8.80 7.13 -15.52
C GLU A 398 -7.63 6.15 -15.53
N PRO A 399 -6.81 6.10 -14.47
CA PRO A 399 -5.70 5.15 -14.38
C PRO A 399 -6.18 3.70 -14.25
N TYR A 400 -5.29 2.75 -14.54
CA TYR A 400 -5.52 1.36 -14.18
C TYR A 400 -5.44 1.17 -12.67
N GLU A 401 -6.38 0.42 -12.12
CA GLU A 401 -6.46 0.10 -10.69
C GLU A 401 -6.43 -1.41 -10.48
N ALA A 402 -5.72 -1.89 -9.46
CA ALA A 402 -5.59 -3.32 -9.20
C ALA A 402 -6.94 -4.04 -9.02
N SER A 403 -7.91 -3.37 -8.38
CA SER A 403 -9.25 -3.89 -8.11
C SER A 403 -10.15 -3.97 -9.36
N ARG A 404 -9.83 -3.19 -10.40
CA ARG A 404 -10.63 -3.08 -11.64
C ARG A 404 -9.88 -3.50 -12.89
N LEU A 405 -8.63 -3.95 -12.75
CA LEU A 405 -7.72 -4.17 -13.87
C LEU A 405 -8.34 -5.06 -14.94
N GLU A 406 -8.92 -6.20 -14.54
CA GLU A 406 -9.51 -7.15 -15.49
C GLU A 406 -10.62 -6.51 -16.32
N SER A 407 -11.54 -5.76 -15.69
CA SER A 407 -12.61 -5.09 -16.43
C SER A 407 -12.04 -3.97 -17.31
N GLN A 408 -11.07 -3.20 -16.82
CA GLN A 408 -10.45 -2.11 -17.59
C GLN A 408 -9.68 -2.63 -18.82
N LEU A 409 -9.02 -3.77 -18.71
CA LEU A 409 -8.34 -4.42 -19.84
C LEU A 409 -9.34 -4.95 -20.86
N ASP A 410 -10.41 -5.60 -20.41
CA ASP A 410 -11.44 -6.12 -21.31
C ASP A 410 -12.20 -4.99 -22.02
N GLU A 411 -12.54 -3.92 -21.31
CA GLU A 411 -13.13 -2.70 -21.87
C GLU A 411 -12.24 -2.07 -22.95
N GLN A 412 -10.92 -1.99 -22.74
CA GLN A 412 -9.99 -1.43 -23.72
C GLN A 412 -9.95 -2.25 -25.02
N VAL A 413 -9.91 -3.58 -24.88
CA VAL A 413 -9.90 -4.47 -26.05
C VAL A 413 -11.22 -4.35 -26.81
N ALA A 414 -12.35 -4.40 -26.11
CA ALA A 414 -13.67 -4.29 -26.71
C ALA A 414 -13.86 -2.95 -27.42
N ALA A 415 -13.49 -1.84 -26.79
CA ALA A 415 -13.55 -0.50 -27.38
C ALA A 415 -12.64 -0.40 -28.62
N PHE A 416 -11.43 -0.94 -28.56
CA PHE A 416 -10.51 -0.92 -29.69
C PHE A 416 -11.05 -1.76 -30.86
N LEU A 417 -11.47 -3.00 -30.62
CA LEU A 417 -12.05 -3.87 -31.66
C LEU A 417 -13.33 -3.31 -32.27
N SER A 418 -14.10 -2.52 -31.50
CA SER A 418 -15.31 -1.88 -32.00
C SER A 418 -15.03 -0.66 -32.89
N ASN A 419 -13.78 -0.20 -32.97
CA ASN A 419 -13.41 0.93 -33.80
C ASN A 419 -12.99 0.49 -35.22
N PRO A 420 -13.80 0.76 -36.27
CA PRO A 420 -13.51 0.28 -37.62
C PRO A 420 -12.36 1.00 -38.31
N THR A 421 -11.94 2.16 -37.78
CA THR A 421 -10.92 3.00 -38.41
C THR A 421 -9.51 2.66 -37.97
N LYS A 422 -9.35 2.09 -36.76
CA LYS A 422 -8.03 1.73 -36.21
C LYS A 422 -7.92 0.34 -35.61
N GLY A 423 -9.04 -0.29 -35.25
CA GLY A 423 -9.08 -1.55 -34.53
C GLY A 423 -9.39 -2.75 -35.41
N LEU A 424 -10.64 -2.87 -35.85
CA LEU A 424 -11.11 -3.99 -36.65
C LEU A 424 -12.25 -3.59 -37.60
N GLN A 425 -12.12 -3.98 -38.86
CA GLN A 425 -13.15 -3.90 -39.89
C GLN A 425 -13.47 -5.33 -40.38
N PRO A 426 -14.66 -5.88 -40.07
CA PRO A 426 -15.01 -7.23 -40.51
C PRO A 426 -15.24 -7.25 -42.03
N GLY A 427 -14.82 -8.33 -42.68
CA GLY A 427 -15.16 -8.62 -44.06
C GLY A 427 -16.62 -9.08 -44.21
N PRO A 428 -17.17 -9.05 -45.44
CA PRO A 428 -18.56 -9.40 -45.70
C PRO A 428 -18.87 -10.90 -45.55
N ASP A 429 -17.84 -11.75 -45.59
CA ASP A 429 -17.95 -13.21 -45.60
C ASP A 429 -17.86 -13.85 -44.21
N GLY A 430 -17.59 -13.05 -43.17
CA GLY A 430 -17.35 -13.51 -41.80
C GLY A 430 -16.10 -14.37 -41.60
N LYS A 431 -15.25 -14.45 -42.64
CA LYS A 431 -14.00 -15.23 -42.65
C LYS A 431 -12.77 -14.34 -42.82
N THR A 432 -12.96 -13.12 -43.31
CA THR A 432 -11.91 -12.13 -43.49
C THR A 432 -12.11 -10.92 -42.57
N ALA A 433 -11.02 -10.26 -42.18
CA ALA A 433 -11.08 -8.99 -41.46
C ALA A 433 -9.83 -8.15 -41.72
N ARG A 434 -9.98 -6.82 -41.74
CA ARG A 434 -8.86 -5.89 -41.65
C ARG A 434 -8.68 -5.47 -40.20
N VAL A 435 -7.51 -5.69 -39.63
CA VAL A 435 -7.22 -5.43 -38.22
C VAL A 435 -6.05 -4.48 -38.05
N SER A 436 -5.90 -3.87 -36.87
CA SER A 436 -4.76 -3.01 -36.56
C SER A 436 -3.42 -3.70 -36.83
N SER A 437 -2.43 -2.92 -37.26
CA SER A 437 -1.04 -3.39 -37.40
C SER A 437 -0.42 -3.88 -36.09
N ILE A 438 -1.01 -3.54 -34.92
CA ILE A 438 -0.62 -4.10 -33.61
C ILE A 438 -0.67 -5.64 -33.62
N PHE A 439 -1.70 -6.22 -34.23
CA PHE A 439 -1.83 -7.67 -34.35
C PHE A 439 -0.76 -8.29 -35.25
N LYS A 440 -0.22 -7.52 -36.20
CA LYS A 440 0.92 -7.94 -37.04
C LYS A 440 2.22 -7.93 -36.26
N TRP A 441 2.51 -6.83 -35.58
CA TRP A 441 3.80 -6.61 -34.90
C TRP A 441 3.96 -7.52 -33.68
N PHE A 442 2.87 -7.85 -33.00
CA PHE A 442 2.87 -8.63 -31.76
C PHE A 442 2.15 -9.98 -31.89
N ALA A 443 2.01 -10.52 -33.10
CA ALA A 443 1.29 -11.77 -33.37
C ALA A 443 1.68 -12.92 -32.41
N GLY A 444 2.96 -13.03 -32.06
CA GLY A 444 3.46 -14.07 -31.14
C GLY A 444 2.87 -14.02 -29.74
N ASP A 445 2.46 -12.85 -29.24
CA ASP A 445 1.89 -12.71 -27.89
C ASP A 445 0.45 -13.25 -27.82
N PHE A 446 -0.21 -13.43 -28.96
CA PHE A 446 -1.56 -13.98 -29.06
C PHE A 446 -1.58 -15.51 -29.17
N ALA A 447 -0.41 -16.16 -29.29
CA ALA A 447 -0.32 -17.61 -29.43
C ALA A 447 -0.99 -18.37 -28.26
N GLY A 448 -0.86 -17.86 -27.03
CA GLY A 448 -1.53 -18.43 -25.85
C GLY A 448 -3.06 -18.37 -25.89
N SER A 449 -3.63 -17.50 -26.73
CA SER A 449 -5.07 -17.39 -26.97
C SER A 449 -5.55 -18.28 -28.14
N GLY A 450 -4.66 -19.07 -28.75
CA GLY A 450 -4.94 -19.83 -29.97
C GLY A 450 -4.79 -19.03 -31.27
N GLY A 451 -4.04 -17.93 -31.23
CA GLY A 451 -3.80 -17.04 -32.37
C GLY A 451 -4.60 -15.74 -32.30
N VAL A 452 -4.37 -14.86 -33.28
CA VAL A 452 -4.95 -13.51 -33.29
C VAL A 452 -6.46 -13.56 -33.49
N ALA A 453 -6.94 -14.34 -34.46
CA ALA A 453 -8.35 -14.47 -34.77
C ALA A 453 -9.13 -15.07 -33.59
N ALA A 454 -8.54 -16.04 -32.88
CA ALA A 454 -9.14 -16.63 -31.69
C ALA A 454 -9.28 -15.60 -30.56
N PHE A 455 -8.22 -14.83 -30.29
CA PHE A 455 -8.26 -13.72 -29.34
C PHE A 455 -9.37 -12.72 -29.70
N ILE A 456 -9.41 -12.26 -30.96
CA ILE A 456 -10.43 -11.31 -31.44
C ILE A 456 -11.85 -11.86 -31.21
N ARG A 457 -12.13 -13.10 -31.62
CA ARG A 457 -13.46 -13.70 -31.42
C ARG A 457 -13.86 -13.79 -29.94
N SER A 458 -12.89 -14.07 -29.06
CA SER A 458 -13.14 -14.21 -27.63
C SER A 458 -13.39 -12.87 -26.91
N ARG A 459 -12.96 -11.75 -27.50
CA ARG A 459 -13.01 -10.41 -26.88
C ARG A 459 -13.87 -9.39 -27.62
N ALA A 460 -14.30 -9.69 -28.84
CA ALA A 460 -15.24 -8.85 -29.58
C ALA A 460 -16.62 -8.87 -28.92
N GLU A 461 -17.34 -7.74 -29.01
CA GLU A 461 -18.74 -7.65 -28.60
C GLU A 461 -19.60 -8.76 -29.27
N PRO A 462 -20.64 -9.30 -28.61
CA PRO A 462 -21.35 -10.50 -29.08
C PRO A 462 -21.81 -10.44 -30.54
N GLY A 463 -22.31 -9.28 -30.99
CA GLY A 463 -22.75 -9.11 -32.39
C GLY A 463 -21.60 -9.12 -33.40
N LEU A 464 -20.43 -8.61 -33.02
CA LEU A 464 -19.21 -8.65 -33.85
C LEU A 464 -18.57 -10.03 -33.81
N ALA A 465 -18.51 -10.67 -32.65
CA ALA A 465 -18.01 -12.04 -32.48
C ALA A 465 -18.79 -13.03 -33.35
N ALA A 466 -20.13 -12.91 -33.39
CA ALA A 466 -20.97 -13.73 -34.25
C ALA A 466 -20.64 -13.56 -35.75
N LYS A 467 -20.42 -12.32 -36.21
CA LYS A 467 -20.01 -12.03 -37.59
C LYS A 467 -18.63 -12.62 -37.92
N LEU A 468 -17.76 -12.74 -36.93
CA LEU A 468 -16.39 -13.22 -37.08
C LEU A 468 -16.23 -14.71 -36.74
N ALA A 469 -17.32 -15.47 -36.60
CA ALA A 469 -17.27 -16.87 -36.17
C ALA A 469 -16.38 -17.74 -37.07
N GLY A 470 -16.31 -17.44 -38.37
CA GLY A 470 -15.48 -18.13 -39.36
C GLY A 470 -14.07 -17.58 -39.53
N LEU A 471 -13.71 -16.49 -38.84
CA LEU A 471 -12.41 -15.82 -38.98
C LEU A 471 -11.28 -16.75 -38.57
N ARG A 472 -10.17 -16.69 -39.29
CA ARG A 472 -8.92 -17.42 -38.99
C ARG A 472 -7.75 -16.50 -39.29
N ASP A 473 -6.56 -16.85 -38.80
CA ASP A 473 -5.36 -16.01 -38.93
C ASP A 473 -4.96 -15.78 -40.41
N ASP A 474 -5.26 -16.72 -41.31
CA ASP A 474 -5.06 -16.59 -42.76
C ASP A 474 -6.06 -15.63 -43.44
N GLY A 475 -7.17 -15.32 -42.79
CA GLY A 475 -8.16 -14.34 -43.21
C GLY A 475 -7.87 -12.90 -42.76
N LEU A 476 -6.74 -12.67 -42.08
CA LEU A 476 -6.37 -11.35 -41.55
C LEU A 476 -5.56 -10.54 -42.56
N SER A 477 -6.01 -9.30 -42.76
CA SER A 477 -5.26 -8.24 -43.42
C SER A 477 -5.16 -7.03 -42.50
N TYR A 478 -4.33 -6.03 -42.84
CA TYR A 478 -3.97 -4.98 -41.89
C TYR A 478 -4.44 -3.59 -42.32
N LEU A 479 -4.94 -2.81 -41.35
CA LEU A 479 -5.25 -1.40 -41.48
C LEU A 479 -3.96 -0.58 -41.55
N ALA A 480 -4.01 0.54 -42.27
CA ALA A 480 -2.93 1.53 -42.25
C ALA A 480 -2.81 2.12 -40.83
N TYR A 481 -1.58 2.41 -40.40
CA TYR A 481 -1.31 2.93 -39.06
C TYR A 481 -0.85 4.38 -39.14
N ASP A 482 -1.69 5.30 -38.67
CA ASP A 482 -1.42 6.73 -38.64
C ASP A 482 -0.66 7.10 -37.35
N TRP A 483 0.62 7.44 -37.52
CA TRP A 483 1.55 7.84 -36.46
C TRP A 483 1.41 9.32 -36.05
N SER A 484 0.48 10.05 -36.65
CA SER A 484 0.07 11.38 -36.24
C SER A 484 -0.24 11.46 -34.74
N LEU A 485 0.20 12.52 -34.08
CA LEU A 485 -0.03 12.75 -32.65
C LEU A 485 -1.53 12.87 -32.34
N ASN A 486 -1.99 12.23 -31.27
CA ASN A 486 -3.37 12.34 -30.74
C ASN A 486 -3.60 13.62 -29.92
N ASP A 487 -3.25 14.77 -30.49
CA ASP A 487 -3.37 16.08 -29.86
C ASP A 487 -4.75 16.72 -30.12
N THR A 488 -5.36 17.32 -29.10
CA THR A 488 -6.59 18.10 -29.25
C THR A 488 -6.42 19.30 -30.19
N ALA A 489 -5.21 19.85 -30.34
CA ALA A 489 -4.90 20.92 -31.28
C ALA A 489 -5.10 20.52 -32.76
N ARG A 490 -5.26 19.22 -33.04
CA ARG A 490 -5.52 18.67 -34.39
C ARG A 490 -7.00 18.36 -34.65
N SER A 491 -7.84 18.42 -33.63
CA SER A 491 -9.29 18.29 -33.77
C SER A 491 -9.81 19.62 -34.32
N ARG A 492 -10.13 19.65 -35.61
CA ARG A 492 -10.85 20.78 -36.24
C ARG A 492 -12.35 20.61 -36.07
#